data_AF-A0A2D6RDG5-F1
#
_entry.id   AF-A0A2D6RDG5-F1
#
_cell.length_a   1.000
_cell.length_b   1.000
_cell.length_c   1.000
_cell.angle_alpha   90.00
_cell.angle_beta   90.00
_cell.angle_gamma   90.00
#
_symmetry.space_group_name_H-M   'P 1'
#
loop_
_entity.id
_entity.type
_entity.pdbx_description
1 polymer ?
#
loop_
_entity_poly.entity_id
_entity_poly.type
_entity_poly.pdbx_seq_one_letter_code
_entity_poly.pdbx_strand_id
1 'polypeptide(L)'
;MVSQQLIDTLTDKQKELSTRIEAITQDFQKGRSADFAEQTTECENDQVLEGIRAEAKEELKQVNRALQRIKNEEFGLCTRCGEPIAEARLKTLPYTDFCINCAS
;
A
#
# COMPACT_ATOMS: atom_id res chain seq x y z
N MET A 1 7.30 -4.24 23.36
CA MET A 1 6.05 -4.99 23.06
C MET A 1 5.28 -4.19 22.03
N VAL A 2 4.99 -4.78 20.88
CA VAL A 2 4.16 -4.13 19.86
C VAL A 2 2.73 -4.04 20.38
N SER A 3 2.16 -2.83 20.42
CA SER A 3 0.82 -2.60 20.95
C SER A 3 -0.24 -3.23 20.05
N GLN A 4 -1.23 -3.92 20.63
CA GLN A 4 -2.35 -4.52 19.88
C GLN A 4 -3.05 -3.47 18.98
N GLN A 5 -3.18 -2.24 19.48
CA GLN A 5 -3.72 -1.09 18.74
C GLN A 5 -3.00 -0.80 17.42
N LEU A 6 -1.69 -1.08 17.33
CA LEU A 6 -0.92 -0.90 16.10
C LEU A 6 -1.33 -1.91 15.03
N ILE A 7 -1.53 -3.17 15.44
CA ILE A 7 -1.96 -4.25 14.54
C ILE A 7 -3.35 -3.97 14.00
N ASP A 8 -4.27 -3.52 14.86
CA ASP A 8 -5.61 -3.13 14.44
C ASP A 8 -5.58 -1.99 13.43
N THR A 9 -4.78 -0.94 13.70
CA THR A 9 -4.62 0.21 12.78
C THR A 9 -4.07 -0.21 11.41
N LEU A 10 -3.07 -1.10 11.40
CA LEU A 10 -2.49 -1.63 10.16
C LEU A 10 -3.47 -2.53 9.40
N THR A 11 -4.26 -3.32 10.10
CA THR A 11 -5.27 -4.20 9.51
C THR A 11 -6.43 -3.41 8.90
N ASP A 12 -6.85 -2.33 9.55
CA ASP A 12 -7.86 -1.42 9.03
C ASP A 12 -7.39 -0.74 7.74
N LYS A 13 -6.17 -0.18 7.75
CA LYS A 13 -5.50 0.35 6.55
C LYS A 13 -5.37 -0.68 5.43
N GLN A 14 -5.02 -1.92 5.76
CA GLN A 14 -4.94 -3.02 4.78
C GLN A 14 -6.29 -3.23 4.08
N LYS A 15 -7.39 -3.28 4.85
CA LYS A 15 -8.73 -3.45 4.29
C LYS A 15 -9.11 -2.27 3.41
N GLU A 16 -8.94 -1.04 3.90
CA GLU A 16 -9.24 0.19 3.15
C GLU A 16 -8.53 0.20 1.78
N LEU A 17 -7.21 -0.06 1.78
CA LEU A 17 -6.41 -0.10 0.54
C LEU A 17 -6.88 -1.22 -0.39
N SER A 18 -7.16 -2.41 0.14
CA SER A 18 -7.64 -3.54 -0.67
C SER A 18 -8.98 -3.27 -1.33
N THR A 19 -9.94 -2.70 -0.59
CA THR A 19 -11.25 -2.30 -1.11
C THR A 19 -11.12 -1.22 -2.17
N ARG A 20 -10.25 -0.23 -1.95
CA ARG A 20 -10.01 0.84 -2.93
C ARG A 20 -9.41 0.30 -4.24
N ILE A 21 -8.44 -0.61 -4.16
CA ILE A 21 -7.85 -1.27 -5.33
C ILE A 21 -8.89 -2.09 -6.10
N GLU A 22 -9.76 -2.81 -5.39
CA GLU A 22 -10.81 -3.63 -5.99
C GLU A 22 -11.88 -2.76 -6.67
N ALA A 23 -12.29 -1.67 -6.03
CA ALA A 23 -13.22 -0.69 -6.60
C ALA A 23 -12.69 -0.09 -7.90
N ILE A 24 -11.43 0.37 -7.91
CA ILE A 24 -10.76 0.86 -9.12
C ILE A 24 -10.77 -0.23 -10.20
N THR A 25 -10.42 -1.47 -9.85
CA THR A 25 -10.39 -2.58 -10.82
C THR A 25 -11.78 -2.89 -11.40
N GLN A 26 -12.84 -2.84 -10.60
CA GLN A 26 -14.21 -3.07 -11.06
C GLN A 26 -14.74 -1.95 -11.94
N ASP A 27 -14.36 -0.71 -11.65
CA ASP A 27 -14.76 0.47 -12.44
C ASP A 27 -14.22 0.37 -13.87
N PHE A 28 -12.94 -0.01 -14.02
CA PHE A 28 -12.36 -0.33 -15.33
C PHE A 28 -13.08 -1.45 -16.09
N GLN A 29 -13.51 -2.50 -15.37
CA GLN A 29 -14.23 -3.61 -16.02
C GLN A 29 -15.61 -3.20 -16.50
N LYS A 30 -16.26 -2.23 -15.84
CA LYS A 30 -17.59 -1.72 -16.22
C LYS A 30 -17.52 -0.60 -17.27
N GLY A 31 -16.44 0.18 -17.29
CA GLY A 31 -16.26 1.32 -18.21
C GLY A 31 -16.06 0.93 -19.68
N ARG A 32 -15.62 -0.30 -19.97
CA ARG A 32 -15.52 -0.83 -21.35
C ARG A 32 -16.89 -0.92 -22.05
N SER A 33 -17.39 0.21 -22.53
CA SER A 33 -18.49 0.30 -23.47
C SER A 33 -18.03 -0.27 -24.82
N ALA A 34 -18.91 -0.97 -25.54
CA ALA A 34 -18.59 -1.58 -26.83
C ALA A 34 -18.48 -0.57 -27.99
N ASP A 35 -18.58 0.73 -27.70
CA ASP A 35 -18.59 1.80 -28.69
C ASP A 35 -17.18 2.37 -28.92
N PHE A 36 -16.66 2.19 -30.14
CA PHE A 36 -15.29 2.54 -30.54
C PHE A 36 -14.97 4.04 -30.45
N ALA A 37 -15.97 4.93 -30.44
CA ALA A 37 -15.75 6.38 -30.37
C ALA A 37 -15.36 6.85 -28.96
N GLU A 38 -15.83 6.16 -27.91
CA GLU A 38 -15.55 6.47 -26.51
C GLU A 38 -14.16 5.97 -26.07
N GLN A 39 -13.65 4.94 -26.75
CA GLN A 39 -12.42 4.22 -26.43
C GLN A 39 -11.13 5.08 -26.47
N THR A 40 -11.12 6.19 -27.21
CA THR A 40 -9.93 7.07 -27.32
C THR A 40 -9.69 7.87 -26.03
N THR A 41 -10.75 8.37 -25.39
CA THR A 41 -10.65 9.19 -24.16
C THR A 41 -10.51 8.33 -22.91
N GLU A 42 -11.00 7.09 -22.95
CA GLU A 42 -10.90 6.14 -21.84
C GLU A 42 -9.47 5.62 -21.66
N CYS A 43 -8.71 5.43 -22.75
CA CYS A 43 -7.34 4.91 -22.70
C CYS A 43 -6.35 5.80 -21.91
N GLU A 44 -6.54 7.13 -21.95
CA GLU A 44 -5.71 8.07 -21.17
C GLU A 44 -6.06 8.04 -19.67
N ASN A 45 -7.33 7.85 -19.32
CA ASN A 45 -7.76 7.70 -17.92
C ASN A 45 -7.31 6.36 -17.33
N ASP A 46 -7.30 5.30 -18.14
CA ASP A 46 -6.82 3.97 -17.76
C ASP A 46 -5.37 4.00 -17.24
N GLN A 47 -4.46 4.72 -17.93
CA GLN A 47 -3.06 4.81 -17.49
C GLN A 47 -2.90 5.49 -16.12
N VAL A 48 -3.66 6.57 -15.88
CA VAL A 48 -3.61 7.31 -14.61
C VAL A 48 -4.14 6.45 -13.47
N LEU A 49 -5.28 5.80 -13.68
CA LEU A 49 -5.90 4.95 -12.66
C LEU A 49 -5.07 3.68 -12.40
N GLU A 50 -4.39 3.12 -13.40
CA GLU A 50 -3.47 1.99 -13.21
C GLU A 50 -2.24 2.41 -12.39
N GLY A 51 -1.72 3.62 -12.57
CA GLY A 51 -0.68 4.20 -11.70
C GLY A 51 -1.12 4.27 -10.24
N ILE A 52 -2.29 4.87 -9.98
CA ILE A 52 -2.88 4.97 -8.63
C ILE A 52 -3.09 3.58 -8.01
N ARG A 53 -3.54 2.61 -8.81
CA ARG A 53 -3.72 1.22 -8.38
C ARG A 53 -2.39 0.55 -8.04
N ALA A 54 -1.36 0.78 -8.84
CA ALA A 54 -0.02 0.23 -8.62
C ALA A 54 0.59 0.79 -7.33
N GLU A 55 0.48 2.10 -7.12
CA GLU A 55 0.90 2.77 -5.89
C GLU A 55 0.16 2.23 -4.66
N ALA A 56 -1.17 2.12 -4.72
CA ALA A 56 -1.97 1.56 -3.63
C ALA A 56 -1.62 0.09 -3.35
N LYS A 57 -1.34 -0.71 -4.38
CA LYS A 57 -0.85 -2.09 -4.22
C LYS A 57 0.52 -2.15 -3.55
N GLU A 58 1.41 -1.22 -3.87
CA GLU A 58 2.72 -1.12 -3.25
C GLU A 58 2.57 -0.75 -1.76
N GLU A 59 1.72 0.22 -1.42
CA GLU A 59 1.41 0.56 -0.03
C GLU A 59 0.79 -0.63 0.72
N LEU A 60 -0.17 -1.35 0.11
CA LEU A 60 -0.76 -2.55 0.68
C LEU A 60 0.28 -3.64 0.96
N LYS A 61 1.27 -3.81 0.07
CA LYS A 61 2.39 -4.74 0.29
C LYS A 61 3.23 -4.31 1.50
N GLN A 62 3.52 -3.03 1.65
CA GLN A 62 4.27 -2.51 2.81
C GLN A 62 3.53 -2.77 4.12
N VAL A 63 2.22 -2.50 4.17
CA VAL A 63 1.37 -2.80 5.33
C VAL A 63 1.38 -4.29 5.67
N ASN A 64 1.26 -5.17 4.66
CA ASN A 64 1.32 -6.62 4.85
C ASN A 64 2.68 -7.07 5.40
N ARG A 65 3.79 -6.52 4.89
CA ARG A 65 5.13 -6.81 5.39
C ARG A 65 5.30 -6.37 6.84
N ALA A 66 4.84 -5.17 7.18
CA ALA A 66 4.85 -4.68 8.55
C ALA A 66 4.10 -5.65 9.50
N LEU A 67 2.91 -6.11 9.11
CA LEU A 67 2.15 -7.10 9.88
C LEU A 67 2.87 -8.45 10.03
N GLN A 68 3.50 -8.95 8.96
CA GLN A 68 4.30 -10.18 9.01
C GLN A 68 5.50 -10.04 9.95
N ARG A 69 6.17 -8.89 9.92
CA ARG A 69 7.33 -8.62 10.79
C ARG A 69 6.94 -8.46 12.25
N ILE A 70 5.77 -7.89 12.53
CA ILE A 70 5.20 -7.89 13.89
C ILE A 70 4.99 -9.33 14.37
N LYS A 71 4.48 -10.22 13.50
CA LYS A 71 4.31 -11.65 13.84
C LYS A 71 5.64 -12.38 14.06
N ASN A 72 6.67 -12.03 13.29
CA ASN A 72 8.01 -12.63 13.41
C ASN A 72 8.87 -11.99 14.51
N GLU A 73 8.35 -11.00 15.24
CA GLU A 73 9.13 -10.21 16.22
C GLU A 73 10.32 -9.43 15.60
N GLU A 74 10.33 -9.26 14.27
CA GLU A 74 11.35 -8.53 13.48
C GLU A 74 10.91 -7.09 13.14
N PHE A 75 9.85 -6.60 13.78
CA PHE A 75 9.31 -5.27 13.52
C PHE A 75 10.29 -4.17 13.93
N GLY A 76 10.47 -3.19 13.05
CA GLY A 76 11.38 -2.07 13.28
C GLY A 76 12.80 -2.29 12.74
N LEU A 77 13.02 -3.21 11.80
CA LEU A 77 14.29 -3.34 11.06
C LEU A 77 14.13 -2.87 9.61
N CYS A 78 15.12 -2.24 9.01
CA CYS A 78 15.07 -1.82 7.62
C CYS A 78 15.28 -3.01 6.69
N THR A 79 14.44 -3.16 5.65
CA THR A 79 14.57 -4.24 4.66
C THR A 79 15.80 -4.06 3.74
N ARG A 80 16.31 -2.83 3.62
CA ARG A 80 17.42 -2.50 2.70
C ARG A 80 18.79 -2.62 3.36
N CYS A 81 18.96 -2.05 4.56
CA CYS A 81 20.24 -2.06 5.28
C CYS A 81 20.26 -2.97 6.52
N GLY A 82 19.11 -3.49 6.96
CA GLY A 82 19.02 -4.30 8.19
C GLY A 82 19.10 -3.49 9.49
N GLU A 83 19.26 -2.16 9.42
CA GLU A 83 19.36 -1.31 10.62
C GLU A 83 18.00 -1.08 11.31
N PRO A 84 17.98 -0.84 12.62
CA PRO A 84 16.75 -0.49 13.33
C PRO A 84 16.14 0.83 12.81
N ILE A 85 14.84 0.81 12.54
CA ILE A 85 14.04 1.95 12.14
C ILE A 85 13.75 2.79 13.39
N ALA A 86 14.04 4.09 13.33
CA ALA A 86 13.79 5.01 14.42
C ALA A 86 12.31 4.99 14.85
N GLU A 87 12.05 4.88 16.16
CA GLU A 87 10.69 4.86 16.70
C GLU A 87 9.86 6.07 16.31
N ALA A 88 10.49 7.24 16.17
CA ALA A 88 9.83 8.46 15.68
C ALA A 88 9.21 8.26 14.29
N ARG A 89 9.89 7.50 13.42
CA ARG A 89 9.38 7.16 12.08
C ARG A 89 8.25 6.14 12.16
N LEU A 90 8.37 5.11 13.01
CA LEU A 90 7.31 4.12 13.22
C LEU A 90 6.04 4.74 13.83
N LYS A 91 6.18 5.80 14.64
CA LYS A 91 5.03 6.58 15.14
C LYS A 91 4.31 7.34 14.04
N THR A 92 5.04 7.88 13.05
CA THR A 92 4.45 8.63 11.94
C THR A 92 3.94 7.72 10.82
N LEU A 93 4.73 6.70 10.46
CA LEU A 93 4.50 5.76 9.38
C LEU A 93 4.77 4.33 9.90
N PRO A 94 3.79 3.70 10.56
CA PRO A 94 3.97 2.40 11.21
C PRO A 94 4.16 1.23 10.24
N TYR A 95 3.88 1.44 8.95
CA TYR A 95 4.02 0.46 7.89
C TYR A 95 5.29 0.66 7.05
N THR A 96 6.22 1.53 7.47
CA THR A 96 7.45 1.77 6.69
C THR A 96 8.42 0.60 6.80
N ASP A 97 8.91 0.12 5.65
CA ASP A 97 9.93 -0.93 5.56
C ASP A 97 11.37 -0.39 5.53
N PHE A 98 11.54 0.93 5.48
CA PHE A 98 12.82 1.60 5.26
C PHE A 98 13.19 2.52 6.42
N CYS A 99 14.47 2.52 6.80
CA CYS A 99 15.00 3.53 7.71
C CYS A 99 15.03 4.90 7.03
N ILE A 100 15.19 5.96 7.81
CA ILE A 100 15.27 7.34 7.29
C ILE A 100 16.35 7.49 6.21
N ASN A 101 17.49 6.82 6.38
CA ASN A 101 18.59 6.84 5.40
C ASN A 101 18.25 6.11 4.10
N CYS A 102 17.39 5.08 4.15
CA CYS A 102 17.02 4.27 2.98
C CYS A 102 15.77 4.76 2.26
N ALA A 103 14.94 5.56 2.95
CA ALA A 103 13.73 6.19 2.42
C ALA A 103 14.00 7.54 1.76
N SER A 104 15.27 7.95 1.70
CA SER A 104 15.76 9.17 1.04
C SER A 104 16.18 8.89 -0.41
#